data_AF-A0A6J1VB21-F1
#
_entry.id   AF-A0A6J1VB21-F1
#
_cell.length_a   1.000
_cell.length_b   1.000
_cell.length_c   1.000
_cell.angle_alpha   90.00
_cell.angle_beta   90.00
_cell.angle_gamma   90.00
#
_symmetry.space_group_name_H-M   'P 1'
#
loop_
_entity.id
_entity.type
_entity.pdbx_description
1 polymer ?
#
loop_
_entity_poly.entity_id
_entity_poly.type
_entity_poly.pdbx_seq_one_letter_code
_entity_poly.pdbx_strand_id
1 'polypeptide(L)'
;MEGITRVLQAARLLTDEHLAPREEYGLVVRLLTGIGRYNEMTYIFDLLHEKHYFEVLMRKKLDPNGTLKTALLDYIKRCRPGDSEKHNMIALCFSMCREIGENHEAAAKVQLRLIESQPWEENLQDLPSLKKLLMKALTLFLDAAESYSKDFCVCQSLRCKRFTRLITLQLHFLTTPHKTKLINLSRKSLLPCILALPRFYQAAVVAEAYDFTPDWSEVLYQQVVLKGDFNYLEEYKQHGLLRTGTFEEIAHKFKQNAASESVVRNLKQLLTYCEDIYVYYKLAYDNQFYDVVNMLLNDAQTGCCLNDLLAN
;
A
#
# COMPACT_ATOMS: atom_id res chain seq x y z
N MET A 1 -3.30 22.04 46.24
CA MET A 1 -2.51 20.85 45.84
C MET A 1 -2.36 19.83 46.97
N GLU A 2 -2.31 20.24 48.24
CA GLU A 2 -2.11 19.34 49.40
C GLU A 2 -3.16 18.21 49.53
N GLY A 3 -4.42 18.48 49.17
CA GLY A 3 -5.48 17.46 49.22
C GLY A 3 -5.28 16.28 48.27
N ILE A 4 -4.78 16.52 47.05
CA ILE A 4 -4.51 15.45 46.07
C ILE A 4 -3.37 14.57 46.57
N THR A 5 -2.30 15.17 47.10
CA THR A 5 -1.16 14.45 47.66
C THR A 5 -1.58 13.55 48.83
N ARG A 6 -2.44 14.04 49.73
CA ARG A 6 -2.96 13.24 50.85
C ARG A 6 -3.81 12.06 50.36
N VAL A 7 -4.65 12.26 49.34
CA VAL A 7 -5.44 11.18 48.74
C VAL A 7 -4.54 10.11 48.11
N LEU A 8 -3.50 10.51 47.37
CA LEU A 8 -2.56 9.57 46.75
C LEU A 8 -1.74 8.81 47.81
N GLN A 9 -1.32 9.48 48.88
CA GLN A 9 -0.63 8.82 50.01
C GLN A 9 -1.54 7.81 50.72
N ALA A 10 -2.79 8.19 51.00
CA ALA A 10 -3.76 7.29 51.60
C ALA A 10 -4.08 6.09 50.69
N ALA A 11 -4.19 6.32 49.37
CA ALA A 11 -4.39 5.26 48.39
C ALA A 11 -3.20 4.29 48.35
N ARG A 12 -1.97 4.80 48.48
CA ARG A 12 -0.77 3.97 48.57
C ARG A 12 -0.73 3.14 49.84
N LEU A 13 -0.94 3.76 51.01
CA LEU A 13 -1.02 3.03 52.29
C LEU A 13 -2.11 1.96 52.27
N LEU A 14 -3.31 2.29 51.76
CA LEU A 14 -4.40 1.33 51.60
C LEU A 14 -4.02 0.15 50.69
N THR A 15 -3.29 0.42 49.62
CA THR A 15 -2.82 -0.63 48.71
C THR A 15 -1.81 -1.54 49.42
N ASP A 16 -0.80 -0.95 50.05
CA ASP A 16 0.36 -1.67 50.59
C ASP A 16 0.03 -2.41 51.90
N GLU A 17 -0.76 -1.81 52.80
CA GLU A 17 -1.04 -2.35 54.14
C GLU A 17 -2.30 -3.22 54.20
N HIS A 18 -3.23 -3.09 53.25
CA HIS A 18 -4.53 -3.75 53.34
C HIS A 18 -4.93 -4.56 52.11
N LEU A 19 -4.86 -3.99 50.91
CA LEU A 19 -5.37 -4.65 49.70
C LEU A 19 -4.39 -5.70 49.16
N ALA A 20 -3.11 -5.35 49.01
CA ALA A 20 -2.10 -6.25 48.47
C ALA A 20 -1.83 -7.48 49.37
N PRO A 21 -1.72 -7.36 50.71
CA PRO A 21 -1.49 -8.52 51.58
C PRO A 21 -2.66 -9.53 51.60
N ARG A 22 -3.86 -9.07 51.23
CA ARG A 22 -5.08 -9.90 51.15
C ARG A 22 -5.39 -10.37 49.73
N GLU A 23 -4.50 -10.09 48.78
CA GLU A 23 -4.65 -10.46 47.36
C GLU A 23 -5.93 -9.90 46.70
N GLU A 24 -6.44 -8.79 47.22
CA GLU A 24 -7.67 -8.12 46.74
C GLU A 24 -7.40 -7.24 45.49
N TYR A 25 -6.75 -7.81 44.48
CA TYR A 25 -6.29 -7.08 43.29
C TYR A 25 -7.43 -6.47 42.47
N GLY A 26 -8.64 -7.05 42.53
CA GLY A 26 -9.83 -6.45 41.93
C GLY A 26 -10.18 -5.09 42.55
N LEU A 27 -10.00 -4.93 43.86
CA LEU A 27 -10.21 -3.66 44.57
C LEU A 27 -9.07 -2.68 44.30
N VAL A 28 -7.83 -3.16 44.18
CA VAL A 28 -6.68 -2.34 43.76
C VAL A 28 -6.93 -1.72 42.38
N VAL A 29 -7.41 -2.51 41.41
CA VAL A 29 -7.76 -2.00 40.07
C VAL A 29 -8.91 -0.98 40.13
N ARG A 30 -9.92 -1.21 40.96
CA ARG A 30 -11.02 -0.23 41.17
C ARG A 30 -10.53 1.07 41.80
N LEU A 31 -9.59 1.00 42.75
CA LEU A 31 -8.97 2.17 43.37
C LEU A 31 -8.19 2.99 42.34
N LEU A 32 -7.33 2.31 41.56
CA LEU A 32 -6.54 2.93 40.50
C LEU A 32 -7.43 3.62 39.45
N THR A 33 -8.43 2.90 38.93
CA THR A 33 -9.32 3.41 37.88
C THR A 33 -10.31 4.45 38.40
N GLY A 34 -10.68 4.39 39.67
CA GLY A 34 -11.51 5.40 40.33
C GLY A 34 -10.77 6.72 40.57
N ILE A 35 -9.47 6.68 40.89
CA ILE A 35 -8.65 7.90 41.07
C ILE A 35 -8.20 8.47 39.72
N GLY A 36 -7.83 7.62 38.76
CA GLY A 36 -7.46 8.02 37.39
C GLY A 36 -6.11 8.75 37.27
N ARG A 37 -5.32 8.82 38.34
CA ARG A 37 -3.98 9.46 38.36
C ARG A 37 -2.88 8.42 38.12
N TYR A 38 -2.93 7.81 36.94
CA TYR A 38 -2.12 6.63 36.61
C TYR A 38 -0.60 6.88 36.68
N ASN A 39 -0.15 8.08 36.32
CA ASN A 39 1.27 8.46 36.35
C ASN A 39 1.81 8.57 37.79
N GLU A 40 0.98 8.99 38.74
CA GLU A 40 1.34 9.08 40.15
C GLU A 40 1.13 7.75 40.90
N MET A 41 0.40 6.80 40.31
CA MET A 41 0.05 5.51 40.90
C MET A 41 0.72 4.32 40.21
N THR A 42 1.88 4.51 39.57
CA THR A 42 2.60 3.45 38.85
C THR A 42 3.01 2.27 39.74
N TYR A 43 3.12 2.47 41.06
CA TYR A 43 3.38 1.39 42.02
C TYR A 43 2.32 0.28 41.96
N ILE A 44 1.09 0.60 41.55
CA ILE A 44 0.04 -0.41 41.32
C ILE A 44 0.33 -1.22 40.05
N PHE A 45 0.89 -0.60 39.01
CA PHE A 45 1.33 -1.33 37.80
C PHE A 45 2.47 -2.29 38.12
N ASP A 46 3.44 -1.85 38.93
CA ASP A 46 4.53 -2.70 39.41
C ASP A 46 3.98 -3.89 40.21
N LEU A 47 3.11 -3.64 41.20
CA LEU A 47 2.48 -4.67 42.02
C LEU A 47 1.72 -5.71 41.18
N LEU A 48 0.82 -5.26 40.30
CA LEU A 48 0.02 -6.16 39.47
C LEU A 48 0.88 -6.95 38.48
N HIS A 49 1.98 -6.36 38.02
CA HIS A 49 2.94 -7.04 37.17
C HIS A 49 3.69 -8.13 37.93
N GLU A 50 4.23 -7.83 39.12
CA GLU A 50 4.95 -8.80 39.97
C GLU A 50 4.07 -9.98 40.38
N LYS A 51 2.76 -9.73 40.59
CA LYS A 51 1.80 -10.75 41.00
C LYS A 51 1.12 -11.45 39.83
N HIS A 52 1.52 -11.20 38.58
CA HIS A 52 0.93 -11.77 37.37
C HIS A 52 -0.58 -11.44 37.16
N TYR A 53 -1.07 -10.34 37.73
CA TYR A 53 -2.45 -9.84 37.57
C TYR A 53 -2.58 -8.65 36.61
N PHE A 54 -1.52 -8.34 35.86
CA PHE A 54 -1.46 -7.16 34.99
C PHE A 54 -2.56 -7.11 33.92
N GLU A 55 -3.02 -8.27 33.44
CA GLU A 55 -4.07 -8.41 32.43
C GLU A 55 -5.42 -7.81 32.86
N VAL A 56 -5.67 -7.73 34.18
CA VAL A 56 -6.93 -7.19 34.72
C VAL A 56 -7.11 -5.70 34.34
N LEU A 57 -6.02 -4.97 34.14
CA LEU A 57 -6.02 -3.56 33.70
C LEU A 57 -6.46 -3.39 32.25
N MET A 58 -6.48 -4.47 31.46
CA MET A 58 -6.72 -4.44 30.02
C MET A 58 -8.17 -4.75 29.64
N ARG A 59 -9.09 -4.66 30.60
CA ARG A 59 -10.53 -4.84 30.35
C ARG A 59 -11.10 -3.58 29.71
N LYS A 60 -11.72 -3.69 28.53
CA LYS A 60 -12.29 -2.57 27.74
C LYS A 60 -13.17 -1.58 28.52
N LYS A 61 -13.84 -2.02 29.60
CA LYS A 61 -14.70 -1.17 30.44
C LYS A 61 -13.94 -0.22 31.38
N LEU A 62 -12.63 -0.39 31.53
CA LEU A 62 -11.81 0.37 32.49
C LEU A 62 -11.25 1.69 31.94
N ASP A 63 -11.42 1.96 30.64
CA ASP A 63 -10.84 3.14 29.99
C ASP A 63 -11.83 3.88 29.07
N PRO A 64 -12.90 4.47 29.62
CA PRO A 64 -13.89 5.20 28.82
C PRO A 64 -13.30 6.41 28.08
N ASN A 65 -12.19 6.98 28.58
CA ASN A 65 -11.60 8.23 28.09
C ASN A 65 -10.22 8.05 27.43
N GLY A 66 -9.70 6.83 27.31
CA GLY A 66 -8.38 6.55 26.70
C GLY A 66 -7.16 6.86 27.58
N THR A 67 -7.36 7.34 28.80
CA THR A 67 -6.30 7.76 29.73
C THR A 67 -5.51 6.59 30.32
N LEU A 68 -6.17 5.44 30.57
CA LEU A 68 -5.50 4.24 31.08
C LEU A 68 -4.64 3.59 29.99
N LYS A 69 -5.13 3.54 28.75
CA LYS A 69 -4.36 3.09 27.57
C LYS A 69 -3.03 3.82 27.48
N THR A 70 -3.06 5.16 27.48
CA THR A 70 -1.83 5.96 27.37
C THR A 70 -0.87 5.71 28.51
N ALA A 71 -1.36 5.64 29.75
CA ALA A 71 -0.51 5.39 30.91
C ALA A 71 0.12 3.99 30.90
N LEU A 72 -0.61 2.96 30.46
CA LEU A 72 -0.09 1.59 30.34
C LEU A 72 1.00 1.48 29.26
N LEU A 73 0.79 2.12 28.09
CA LEU A 73 1.78 2.16 27.03
C LEU A 73 3.07 2.87 27.47
N ASP A 74 2.92 4.02 28.13
CA ASP A 74 4.05 4.77 28.68
C ASP A 74 4.80 3.98 29.74
N TYR A 75 4.09 3.28 30.62
CA TYR A 75 4.69 2.42 31.64
C TYR A 75 5.50 1.28 31.01
N ILE A 76 4.94 0.52 30.05
CA ILE A 76 5.70 -0.56 29.39
C ILE A 76 6.92 0.00 28.68
N LYS A 77 6.77 1.10 27.93
CA LYS A 77 7.88 1.70 27.18
C LYS A 77 9.02 2.16 28.09
N ARG A 78 8.71 2.76 29.24
CA ARG A 78 9.71 3.30 30.18
C ARG A 78 10.32 2.22 31.07
N CYS A 79 9.48 1.34 31.62
CA CYS A 79 9.87 0.43 32.69
C CYS A 79 10.15 -1.00 32.19
N ARG A 80 9.63 -1.39 31.01
CA ARG A 80 9.69 -2.76 30.47
C ARG A 80 9.84 -2.78 28.93
N PRO A 81 10.85 -2.12 28.33
CA PRO A 81 10.97 -1.96 26.88
C PRO A 81 11.18 -3.28 26.10
N GLY A 82 11.53 -4.38 26.76
CA GLY A 82 11.70 -5.71 26.14
C GLY A 82 10.47 -6.62 26.20
N ASP A 83 9.38 -6.21 26.86
CA ASP A 83 8.18 -7.04 27.02
C ASP A 83 7.22 -6.86 25.83
N SER A 84 7.58 -7.46 24.69
CA SER A 84 6.78 -7.40 23.47
C SER A 84 5.41 -8.09 23.62
N GLU A 85 5.30 -9.08 24.50
CA GLU A 85 4.06 -9.82 24.75
C GLU A 85 3.02 -8.91 25.40
N LYS A 86 3.35 -8.25 26.51
CA LYS A 86 2.43 -7.32 27.17
C LYS A 86 2.14 -6.08 26.32
N HIS A 87 3.11 -5.61 25.53
CA HIS A 87 2.87 -4.53 24.58
C HIS A 87 1.79 -4.90 23.55
N ASN A 88 1.91 -6.10 22.96
CA ASN A 88 0.91 -6.61 22.02
C ASN A 88 -0.46 -6.83 22.68
N MET A 89 -0.47 -7.31 23.93
CA MET A 89 -1.71 -7.53 24.68
C MET A 89 -2.46 -6.22 24.96
N ILE A 90 -1.75 -5.15 25.38
CA ILE A 90 -2.34 -3.81 25.53
C ILE A 90 -2.94 -3.36 24.19
N ALA A 91 -2.20 -3.53 23.11
CA ALA A 91 -2.66 -3.14 21.78
C ALA A 91 -3.96 -3.86 21.39
N LEU A 92 -4.04 -5.17 21.60
CA LEU A 92 -5.24 -5.96 21.34
C LEU A 92 -6.42 -5.52 22.22
N CYS A 93 -6.19 -5.34 23.52
CA CYS A 93 -7.22 -5.00 24.49
C CYS A 93 -7.88 -3.63 24.24
N PHE A 94 -7.08 -2.62 23.90
CA PHE A 94 -7.60 -1.30 23.56
C PHE A 94 -7.99 -1.16 22.08
N SER A 95 -8.01 -2.26 21.32
CA SER A 95 -8.34 -2.25 19.88
C SER A 95 -7.51 -1.22 19.12
N MET A 96 -6.21 -1.19 19.42
CA MET A 96 -5.16 -0.42 18.77
C MET A 96 -4.88 -1.01 17.38
N CYS A 97 -5.91 -1.03 16.54
CA CYS A 97 -5.89 -1.68 15.24
C CYS A 97 -4.85 -1.04 14.31
N ARG A 98 -4.64 0.27 14.42
CA ARG A 98 -3.53 0.95 13.74
C ARG A 98 -2.16 0.45 14.21
N GLU A 99 -1.89 0.38 15.51
CA GLU A 99 -0.58 -0.01 16.04
C GLU A 99 -0.28 -1.49 15.74
N ILE A 100 -1.31 -2.36 15.78
CA ILE A 100 -1.21 -3.74 15.29
C ILE A 100 -0.85 -3.74 13.80
N GLY A 101 -1.49 -2.89 12.99
CA GLY A 101 -1.17 -2.73 11.56
C GLY A 101 0.28 -2.28 11.33
N GLU A 102 0.75 -1.28 12.08
CA GLU A 102 2.12 -0.77 12.03
C GLU A 102 3.15 -1.87 12.34
N ASN A 103 2.89 -2.69 13.36
CA ASN A 103 3.76 -3.81 13.72
C ASN A 103 3.86 -4.87 12.62
N HIS A 104 2.72 -5.28 12.05
CA HIS A 104 2.69 -6.24 10.94
C HIS A 104 3.38 -5.68 9.69
N GLU A 105 3.12 -4.41 9.34
CA GLU A 105 3.76 -3.75 8.20
C GLU A 105 5.29 -3.65 8.39
N ALA A 106 5.75 -3.30 9.59
CA ALA A 106 7.17 -3.26 9.92
C ALA A 106 7.81 -4.67 9.80
N ALA A 107 7.16 -5.70 10.33
CA ALA A 107 7.62 -7.07 10.23
C ALA A 107 7.68 -7.56 8.76
N ALA A 108 6.70 -7.19 7.93
CA ALA A 108 6.70 -7.51 6.51
C ALA A 108 7.88 -6.85 5.77
N LYS A 109 8.15 -5.58 6.06
CA LYS A 109 9.30 -4.85 5.51
C LYS A 109 10.64 -5.47 5.93
N VAL A 110 10.74 -6.01 7.15
CA VAL A 110 11.93 -6.77 7.57
C VAL A 110 12.12 -8.01 6.70
N GLN A 111 11.06 -8.76 6.38
CA GLN A 111 11.18 -9.91 5.46
C GLN A 111 11.68 -9.49 4.07
N LEU A 112 11.16 -8.37 3.53
CA LEU A 112 11.63 -7.84 2.25
C LEU A 112 13.09 -7.38 2.31
N ARG A 113 13.54 -6.75 3.41
CA ARG A 113 14.94 -6.36 3.61
C ARG A 113 15.90 -7.55 3.71
N LEU A 114 15.45 -8.68 4.28
CA LEU A 114 16.24 -9.91 4.29
C LEU A 114 16.51 -10.39 2.86
N ILE A 115 15.52 -10.32 1.97
CA ILE A 115 15.71 -10.64 0.55
C ILE A 115 16.64 -9.62 -0.13
N GLU A 116 16.51 -8.33 0.21
CA GLU A 116 17.38 -7.26 -0.33
C GLU A 116 18.85 -7.38 0.11
N SER A 117 19.12 -8.03 1.24
CA SER A 117 20.47 -8.15 1.80
C SER A 117 21.44 -8.98 0.95
N GLN A 118 20.93 -9.74 -0.03
CA GLN A 118 21.71 -10.54 -0.95
C GLN A 118 21.34 -10.20 -2.40
N PRO A 119 22.27 -10.41 -3.35
CA PRO A 119 21.98 -10.32 -4.79
C PRO A 119 20.75 -11.14 -5.19
N TRP A 120 20.05 -10.70 -6.23
CA TRP A 120 18.85 -11.42 -6.67
C TRP A 120 19.19 -12.82 -7.16
N GLU A 121 20.31 -12.96 -7.85
CA GLU A 121 20.83 -14.20 -8.40
C GLU A 121 21.12 -15.24 -7.31
N GLU A 122 21.59 -14.81 -6.13
CA GLU A 122 21.81 -15.68 -4.96
C GLU A 122 20.48 -16.12 -4.35
N ASN A 123 19.51 -15.21 -4.21
CA ASN A 123 18.16 -15.55 -3.76
C ASN A 123 17.48 -16.60 -4.67
N LEU A 124 17.80 -16.62 -5.97
CA LEU A 124 17.27 -17.59 -6.92
C LEU A 124 17.88 -18.99 -6.79
N GLN A 125 19.02 -19.16 -6.11
CA GLN A 125 19.61 -20.47 -5.85
C GLN A 125 18.83 -21.25 -4.78
N ASP A 126 18.22 -20.56 -3.83
CA ASP A 126 17.35 -21.13 -2.78
C ASP A 126 15.90 -20.62 -2.92
N LEU A 127 15.25 -21.07 -4.00
CA LEU A 127 13.83 -20.74 -4.27
C LEU A 127 12.88 -21.12 -3.12
N PRO A 128 13.03 -22.28 -2.43
CA PRO A 128 12.18 -22.60 -1.29
C PRO A 128 12.27 -21.55 -0.17
N SER A 129 13.48 -21.11 0.19
CA SER A 129 13.67 -20.08 1.21
C SER A 129 13.12 -18.72 0.76
N LEU A 130 13.40 -18.30 -0.47
CA LEU A 130 12.86 -17.06 -1.05
C LEU A 130 11.32 -17.05 -1.04
N LYS A 131 10.68 -18.15 -1.48
CA LYS A 131 9.22 -18.27 -1.45
C LYS A 131 8.69 -18.20 -0.02
N LYS A 132 9.36 -18.81 0.95
CA LYS A 132 8.98 -18.74 2.37
C LYS A 132 9.03 -17.31 2.91
N LEU A 133 10.08 -16.55 2.60
CA LEU A 133 10.19 -15.14 2.99
C LEU A 133 9.10 -14.28 2.34
N LEU A 134 8.85 -14.46 1.03
CA LEU A 134 7.79 -13.76 0.31
C LEU A 134 6.39 -14.08 0.84
N MET A 135 6.09 -15.36 1.10
CA MET A 135 4.81 -15.77 1.68
C MET A 135 4.62 -15.19 3.08
N LYS A 136 5.68 -15.15 3.89
CA LYS A 136 5.61 -14.52 5.21
C LYS A 136 5.37 -13.01 5.10
N ALA A 137 6.06 -12.32 4.19
CA ALA A 137 5.80 -10.90 3.93
C ALA A 137 4.37 -10.66 3.44
N LEU A 138 3.85 -11.52 2.56
CA LEU A 138 2.50 -11.45 2.02
C LEU A 138 1.43 -11.53 3.13
N THR A 139 1.53 -12.54 4.00
CA THR A 139 0.62 -12.72 5.14
C THR A 139 0.66 -11.51 6.06
N LEU A 140 1.86 -11.04 6.43
CA LEU A 140 2.01 -9.86 7.29
C LEU A 140 1.40 -8.59 6.66
N PHE A 141 1.54 -8.37 5.36
CA PHE A 141 0.87 -7.24 4.69
C PHE A 141 -0.66 -7.39 4.64
N LEU A 142 -1.19 -8.61 4.52
CA LEU A 142 -2.62 -8.87 4.60
C LEU A 142 -3.15 -8.56 6.01
N ASP A 143 -2.48 -9.04 7.05
CA ASP A 143 -2.84 -8.79 8.45
C ASP A 143 -2.77 -7.29 8.78
N ALA A 144 -1.74 -6.60 8.26
CA ALA A 144 -1.62 -5.14 8.38
C ALA A 144 -2.78 -4.41 7.70
N ALA A 145 -3.11 -4.78 6.46
CA ALA A 145 -4.22 -4.19 5.72
C ALA A 145 -5.57 -4.38 6.42
N GLU A 146 -5.82 -5.56 6.97
CA GLU A 146 -7.04 -5.85 7.73
C GLU A 146 -7.11 -4.99 9.00
N SER A 147 -6.00 -4.90 9.74
CA SER A 147 -5.89 -4.11 10.97
C SER A 147 -6.10 -2.63 10.70
N TYR A 148 -5.46 -2.06 9.68
CA TYR A 148 -5.68 -0.66 9.29
C TYR A 148 -7.12 -0.39 8.81
N SER A 149 -7.76 -1.37 8.16
CA SER A 149 -9.17 -1.21 7.73
C SER A 149 -10.13 -1.12 8.91
N LYS A 150 -9.86 -1.85 10.00
CA LYS A 150 -10.66 -1.79 11.24
C LYS A 150 -10.58 -0.44 11.95
N ASP A 151 -9.51 0.32 11.73
CA ASP A 151 -9.28 1.65 12.32
C ASP A 151 -9.47 2.81 11.32
N PHE A 152 -10.15 2.55 10.19
CA PHE A 152 -10.39 3.53 9.11
C PHE A 152 -9.12 4.20 8.56
N CYS A 153 -7.94 3.59 8.72
CA CYS A 153 -6.67 4.03 8.16
C CYS A 153 -6.59 3.62 6.68
N VAL A 154 -7.44 4.23 5.84
CA VAL A 154 -7.68 3.83 4.45
C VAL A 154 -6.41 3.89 3.60
N CYS A 155 -5.59 4.94 3.75
CA CYS A 155 -4.37 5.11 2.97
C CYS A 155 -3.35 3.99 3.25
N GLN A 156 -3.12 3.68 4.53
CA GLN A 156 -2.21 2.62 4.96
C GLN A 156 -2.72 1.25 4.52
N SER A 157 -4.02 0.97 4.72
CA SER A 157 -4.66 -0.25 4.24
C SER A 157 -4.48 -0.44 2.74
N LEU A 158 -4.71 0.60 1.95
CA LEU A 158 -4.53 0.57 0.49
C LEU A 158 -3.07 0.31 0.11
N ARG A 159 -2.12 0.95 0.79
CA ARG A 159 -0.69 0.73 0.57
C ARG A 159 -0.30 -0.73 0.83
N CYS A 160 -0.73 -1.31 1.95
CA CYS A 160 -0.50 -2.73 2.26
C CYS A 160 -1.10 -3.63 1.18
N LYS A 161 -2.34 -3.37 0.72
CA LYS A 161 -2.98 -4.13 -0.36
C LYS A 161 -2.21 -4.05 -1.69
N ARG A 162 -1.65 -2.89 -2.04
CA ARG A 162 -0.80 -2.74 -3.23
C ARG A 162 0.47 -3.59 -3.12
N PHE A 163 1.11 -3.62 -1.95
CA PHE A 163 2.24 -4.52 -1.69
C PHE A 163 1.86 -6.01 -1.73
N THR A 164 0.69 -6.39 -1.20
CA THR A 164 0.16 -7.75 -1.34
C THR A 164 0.05 -8.14 -2.82
N ARG A 165 -0.52 -7.27 -3.68
CA ARG A 165 -0.61 -7.52 -5.13
C ARG A 165 0.78 -7.65 -5.77
N LEU A 166 1.73 -6.79 -5.40
CA LEU A 166 3.12 -6.87 -5.89
C LEU A 166 3.80 -8.18 -5.50
N ILE A 167 3.67 -8.61 -4.25
CA ILE A 167 4.31 -9.85 -3.76
C ILE A 167 3.67 -11.08 -4.40
N THR A 168 2.34 -11.09 -4.55
CA THR A 168 1.64 -12.14 -5.30
C THR A 168 2.14 -12.23 -6.73
N LEU A 169 2.32 -11.08 -7.40
CA LEU A 169 2.89 -11.04 -8.75
C LEU A 169 4.34 -11.53 -8.76
N GLN A 170 5.16 -11.14 -7.78
CA GLN A 170 6.54 -11.63 -7.64
C GLN A 170 6.59 -13.16 -7.50
N LEU A 171 5.71 -13.74 -6.67
CA LEU A 171 5.59 -15.19 -6.51
C LEU A 171 5.23 -15.90 -7.82
N HIS A 172 4.34 -15.31 -8.62
CA HIS A 172 4.02 -15.81 -9.95
C HIS A 172 5.25 -15.76 -10.87
N PHE A 173 6.00 -14.65 -10.89
CA PHE A 173 7.22 -14.54 -11.71
C PHE A 173 8.29 -15.56 -11.32
N LEU A 174 8.36 -16.01 -10.07
CA LEU A 174 9.27 -17.10 -9.67
C LEU A 174 8.92 -18.46 -10.31
N THR A 175 7.70 -18.65 -10.80
CA THR A 175 7.31 -19.84 -11.57
C THR A 175 7.60 -19.73 -13.07
N THR A 176 7.89 -18.52 -13.55
CA THR A 176 8.24 -18.27 -14.96
C THR A 176 9.73 -18.52 -15.22
N PRO A 177 10.14 -18.75 -16.49
CA PRO A 177 11.55 -18.97 -16.83
C PRO A 177 12.45 -17.78 -16.46
N HIS A 178 11.98 -16.55 -16.70
CA HIS A 178 12.77 -15.33 -16.56
C HIS A 178 12.96 -14.86 -15.12
N LYS A 179 12.12 -15.31 -14.17
CA LYS A 179 12.20 -15.00 -12.72
C LYS A 179 12.51 -13.52 -12.41
N THR A 180 11.85 -12.62 -13.13
CA THR A 180 12.06 -11.17 -13.01
C THR A 180 11.82 -10.68 -11.58
N LYS A 181 12.72 -9.83 -11.07
CA LYS A 181 12.58 -9.15 -9.79
C LYS A 181 11.66 -7.93 -9.93
N LEU A 182 10.63 -7.88 -9.09
CA LEU A 182 9.64 -6.81 -9.00
C LEU A 182 9.62 -6.14 -7.61
N ILE A 183 10.15 -6.82 -6.59
CA ILE A 183 10.28 -6.30 -5.23
C ILE A 183 11.61 -5.58 -5.01
N ASN A 184 11.67 -4.69 -4.00
CA ASN A 184 12.85 -3.92 -3.63
C ASN A 184 13.53 -3.23 -4.84
N LEU A 185 12.73 -2.65 -5.72
CA LEU A 185 13.22 -1.89 -6.86
C LEU A 185 13.59 -0.48 -6.42
N SER A 186 14.73 0.00 -6.92
CA SER A 186 15.10 1.42 -6.82
C SER A 186 14.24 2.26 -7.76
N ARG A 187 14.11 3.57 -7.47
CA ARG A 187 13.38 4.50 -8.36
C ARG A 187 13.92 4.50 -9.80
N LYS A 188 15.23 4.31 -9.99
CA LYS A 188 15.88 4.27 -11.32
C LYS A 188 15.52 3.00 -12.11
N SER A 189 15.26 1.88 -11.43
CA SER A 189 14.91 0.61 -12.05
C SER A 189 13.41 0.44 -12.35
N LEU A 190 12.54 1.34 -11.86
CA LEU A 190 11.09 1.20 -12.01
C LEU A 190 10.63 1.31 -13.47
N LEU A 191 11.03 2.36 -14.19
CA LEU A 191 10.60 2.55 -15.57
C LEU A 191 11.13 1.42 -16.50
N PRO A 192 12.42 1.03 -16.46
CA PRO A 192 12.89 -0.13 -17.22
C PRO A 192 12.14 -1.41 -16.89
N CYS A 193 11.81 -1.65 -15.62
CA CYS A 193 11.02 -2.81 -15.21
C CYS A 193 9.61 -2.76 -15.81
N ILE A 194 8.91 -1.62 -15.71
CA ILE A 194 7.57 -1.42 -16.28
C ILE A 194 7.56 -1.66 -17.80
N LEU A 195 8.55 -1.15 -18.52
CA LEU A 195 8.68 -1.34 -19.98
C LEU A 195 9.01 -2.79 -20.39
N ALA A 196 9.58 -3.58 -19.48
CA ALA A 196 9.89 -4.98 -19.72
C ALA A 196 8.71 -5.91 -19.45
N LEU A 197 7.66 -5.44 -18.76
CA LEU A 197 6.52 -6.29 -18.40
C LEU A 197 5.58 -6.51 -19.59
N PRO A 198 5.20 -7.76 -19.90
CA PRO A 198 4.41 -8.09 -21.08
C PRO A 198 2.92 -7.76 -20.97
N ARG A 199 2.38 -7.53 -19.77
CA ARG A 199 0.95 -7.23 -19.57
C ARG A 199 0.77 -5.95 -18.79
N PHE A 200 -0.26 -5.18 -19.12
CA PHE A 200 -0.51 -3.88 -18.49
C PHE A 200 -0.82 -4.05 -17.00
N TYR A 201 -1.62 -5.05 -16.62
CA TYR A 201 -1.93 -5.27 -15.21
C TYR A 201 -0.66 -5.48 -14.36
N GLN A 202 0.40 -6.06 -14.93
CA GLN A 202 1.67 -6.27 -14.24
C GLN A 202 2.38 -4.94 -14.03
N ALA A 203 2.45 -4.12 -15.07
CA ALA A 203 3.01 -2.77 -15.01
C ALA A 203 2.25 -1.88 -14.02
N ALA A 204 0.91 -1.92 -14.03
CA ALA A 204 0.07 -1.18 -13.10
C ALA A 204 0.30 -1.61 -11.64
N VAL A 205 0.38 -2.92 -11.36
CA VAL A 205 0.68 -3.42 -10.01
C VAL A 205 2.03 -2.90 -9.50
N VAL A 206 3.07 -2.87 -10.35
CA VAL A 206 4.38 -2.31 -9.98
C VAL A 206 4.28 -0.80 -9.76
N ALA A 207 3.70 -0.05 -10.69
CA ALA A 207 3.54 1.40 -10.56
C ALA A 207 2.81 1.78 -9.27
N GLU A 208 1.68 1.13 -8.97
CA GLU A 208 0.89 1.37 -7.76
C GLU A 208 1.65 1.04 -6.47
N ALA A 209 2.34 -0.09 -6.40
CA ALA A 209 3.01 -0.51 -5.16
C ALA A 209 4.17 0.40 -4.75
N TYR A 210 4.83 1.05 -5.72
CA TYR A 210 5.90 2.01 -5.47
C TYR A 210 5.43 3.47 -5.48
N ASP A 211 4.12 3.72 -5.56
CA ASP A 211 3.53 5.06 -5.74
C ASP A 211 4.25 5.84 -6.85
N PHE A 212 4.50 5.15 -7.97
CA PHE A 212 5.21 5.68 -9.14
C PHE A 212 4.25 5.90 -10.30
N THR A 213 4.28 7.09 -10.87
CA THR A 213 3.49 7.47 -12.05
C THR A 213 4.39 7.48 -13.29
N PRO A 214 4.43 6.39 -14.09
CA PRO A 214 5.18 6.41 -15.34
C PRO A 214 4.52 7.34 -16.36
N ASP A 215 5.31 7.79 -17.34
CA ASP A 215 4.78 8.35 -18.58
C ASP A 215 4.08 7.21 -19.36
N TRP A 216 2.77 7.06 -19.16
CA TRP A 216 2.00 6.00 -19.82
C TRP A 216 1.97 6.16 -21.35
N SER A 217 2.13 7.38 -21.87
CA SER A 217 2.23 7.59 -23.32
C SER A 217 3.51 6.95 -23.88
N GLU A 218 4.63 7.05 -23.15
CA GLU A 218 5.88 6.35 -23.50
C GLU A 218 5.69 4.83 -23.43
N VAL A 219 5.07 4.33 -22.36
CA VAL A 219 4.84 2.89 -22.20
C VAL A 219 3.97 2.34 -23.33
N LEU A 220 2.89 3.04 -23.69
CA LEU A 220 2.01 2.65 -24.80
C LEU A 220 2.70 2.79 -26.17
N TYR A 221 3.52 3.81 -26.37
CA TYR A 221 4.33 3.93 -27.58
C TYR A 221 5.25 2.71 -27.75
N GLN A 222 5.96 2.32 -26.70
CA GLN A 222 6.86 1.16 -26.71
C GLN A 222 6.11 -0.17 -26.89
N GLN A 223 5.03 -0.40 -26.15
CA GLN A 223 4.32 -1.70 -26.16
C GLN A 223 3.37 -1.85 -27.36
N VAL A 224 2.63 -0.80 -27.70
CA VAL A 224 1.57 -0.88 -28.72
C VAL A 224 2.09 -0.45 -30.08
N VAL A 225 2.77 0.70 -30.15
CA VAL A 225 3.18 1.25 -31.45
C VAL A 225 4.41 0.52 -31.99
N LEU A 226 5.46 0.34 -31.17
CA LEU A 226 6.68 -0.34 -31.59
C LEU A 226 6.55 -1.86 -31.64
N LYS A 227 5.97 -2.50 -30.61
CA LYS A 227 5.85 -3.97 -30.55
C LYS A 227 4.54 -4.53 -31.13
N GLY A 228 3.51 -3.69 -31.33
CA GLY A 228 2.21 -4.14 -31.85
C GLY A 228 1.33 -4.88 -30.86
N ASP A 229 1.54 -4.73 -29.54
CA ASP A 229 0.73 -5.42 -28.53
C ASP A 229 -0.57 -4.68 -28.21
N PHE A 230 -1.59 -4.91 -29.03
CA PHE A 230 -2.93 -4.34 -28.81
C PHE A 230 -3.68 -4.97 -27.63
N ASN A 231 -3.30 -6.17 -27.18
CA ASN A 231 -3.89 -6.73 -25.96
C ASN A 231 -3.49 -5.89 -24.73
N TYR A 232 -2.27 -5.34 -24.74
CA TYR A 232 -1.83 -4.38 -23.73
C TYR A 232 -2.69 -3.11 -23.73
N LEU A 233 -3.04 -2.58 -24.92
CA LEU A 233 -3.91 -1.42 -25.06
C LEU A 233 -5.33 -1.70 -24.52
N GLU A 234 -5.89 -2.86 -24.82
CA GLU A 234 -7.22 -3.24 -24.32
C GLU A 234 -7.27 -3.30 -22.80
N GLU A 235 -6.25 -3.89 -22.16
CA GLU A 235 -6.13 -3.89 -20.70
C GLU A 235 -6.02 -2.46 -20.13
N TYR A 236 -5.25 -1.59 -20.79
CA TYR A 236 -5.10 -0.19 -20.42
C TYR A 236 -6.43 0.57 -20.52
N LYS A 237 -7.17 0.36 -21.61
CA LYS A 237 -8.48 0.98 -21.85
C LYS A 237 -9.50 0.58 -20.78
N GLN A 238 -9.55 -0.70 -20.40
CA GLN A 238 -10.47 -1.20 -19.36
C GLN A 238 -10.28 -0.53 -17.99
N HIS A 239 -9.10 0.06 -17.73
CA HIS A 239 -8.83 0.81 -16.50
C HIS A 239 -9.26 2.29 -16.59
N GLY A 240 -9.86 2.74 -17.70
CA GLY A 240 -10.38 4.10 -17.87
C GLY A 240 -9.30 5.18 -17.97
N LEU A 241 -8.05 4.79 -18.28
CA LEU A 241 -6.91 5.70 -18.34
C LEU A 241 -6.67 6.30 -19.73
N LEU A 242 -7.30 5.77 -20.77
CA LEU A 242 -7.10 6.20 -22.15
C LEU A 242 -7.83 7.53 -22.39
N ARG A 243 -7.08 8.63 -22.42
CA ARG A 243 -7.58 10.00 -22.64
C ARG A 243 -7.14 10.52 -24.00
N THR A 244 -7.84 11.51 -24.54
CA THR A 244 -7.48 12.19 -25.80
C THR A 244 -6.02 12.66 -25.83
N GLY A 245 -5.56 13.30 -24.75
CA GLY A 245 -4.16 13.76 -24.62
C GLY A 245 -3.11 12.64 -24.74
N THR A 246 -3.44 11.40 -24.37
CA THR A 246 -2.52 10.26 -24.52
C THR A 246 -2.23 9.97 -26.00
N PHE A 247 -3.22 10.11 -26.88
CA PHE A 247 -3.03 9.93 -28.32
C PHE A 247 -2.14 11.02 -28.92
N GLU A 248 -2.32 12.28 -28.48
CA GLU A 248 -1.52 13.41 -28.93
C GLU A 248 -0.04 13.23 -28.53
N GLU A 249 0.22 12.82 -27.29
CA GLU A 249 1.57 12.55 -26.79
C GLU A 249 2.24 11.39 -27.55
N ILE A 250 1.51 10.30 -27.81
CA ILE A 250 2.00 9.16 -28.61
C ILE A 250 2.32 9.60 -30.05
N ALA A 251 1.44 10.37 -30.68
CA ALA A 251 1.64 10.88 -32.04
C ALA A 251 2.85 11.82 -32.12
N HIS A 252 3.06 12.66 -31.11
CA HIS A 252 4.25 13.51 -31.02
C HIS A 252 5.54 12.69 -30.90
N LYS A 253 5.55 11.64 -30.06
CA LYS A 253 6.69 10.71 -29.94
C LYS A 253 6.95 9.95 -31.25
N PHE A 254 5.89 9.59 -31.98
CA PHE A 254 6.02 8.94 -33.28
C PHE A 254 6.74 9.83 -34.30
N LYS A 255 6.40 11.13 -34.39
CA LYS A 255 7.05 12.07 -35.33
C LYS A 255 8.54 12.27 -35.07
N GLN A 256 8.98 12.12 -33.82
CA GLN A 256 10.38 12.30 -33.44
C GLN A 256 11.27 11.11 -33.80
N ASN A 257 10.68 9.96 -34.12
CA ASN A 257 11.40 8.71 -34.36
C ASN A 257 11.21 8.22 -35.81
N ALA A 258 12.23 7.59 -36.39
CA ALA A 258 12.11 7.00 -37.72
C ALA A 258 11.11 5.83 -37.69
N ALA A 259 10.01 5.94 -38.43
CA ALA A 259 8.93 4.96 -38.42
C ALA A 259 9.10 3.91 -39.53
N SER A 260 9.10 2.64 -39.16
CA SER A 260 8.89 1.55 -40.12
C SER A 260 7.42 1.47 -40.53
N GLU A 261 7.14 0.80 -41.66
CA GLU A 261 5.77 0.58 -42.14
C GLU A 261 4.89 -0.12 -41.09
N SER A 262 5.45 -1.05 -40.31
CA SER A 262 4.76 -1.71 -39.20
C SER A 262 4.34 -0.73 -38.09
N VAL A 263 5.22 0.20 -37.73
CA VAL A 263 4.97 1.22 -36.70
C VAL A 263 3.89 2.20 -37.17
N VAL A 264 3.93 2.61 -38.45
CA VAL A 264 2.87 3.43 -39.08
C VAL A 264 1.52 2.73 -38.98
N ARG A 265 1.46 1.45 -39.38
CA ARG A 265 0.23 0.64 -39.32
C ARG A 265 -0.31 0.54 -37.89
N ASN A 266 0.57 0.28 -36.92
CA ASN A 266 0.17 0.19 -35.52
C ASN A 266 -0.35 1.53 -34.99
N LEU A 267 0.27 2.66 -35.35
CA LEU A 267 -0.24 3.98 -34.94
C LEU A 267 -1.63 4.25 -35.53
N LYS A 268 -1.84 3.96 -36.83
CA LYS A 268 -3.16 4.09 -37.47
C LYS A 268 -4.22 3.27 -36.74
N GLN A 269 -3.91 2.02 -36.40
CA GLN A 269 -4.80 1.16 -35.63
C GLN A 269 -5.02 1.67 -34.21
N LEU A 270 -4.01 2.22 -33.54
CA LEU A 270 -4.18 2.83 -32.21
C LEU A 270 -5.16 4.01 -32.27
N LEU A 271 -5.07 4.87 -33.29
CA LEU A 271 -5.94 6.04 -33.39
C LEU A 271 -7.43 5.69 -33.53
N THR A 272 -7.79 4.50 -34.04
CA THR A 272 -9.20 4.05 -34.10
C THR A 272 -9.84 3.88 -32.71
N TYR A 273 -9.02 3.86 -31.65
CA TYR A 273 -9.49 3.80 -30.27
C TYR A 273 -9.82 5.17 -29.68
N CYS A 274 -9.56 6.25 -30.41
CA CYS A 274 -9.89 7.60 -29.99
C CYS A 274 -11.39 7.85 -30.19
N GLU A 275 -12.11 8.11 -29.11
CA GLU A 275 -13.55 8.41 -29.16
C GLU A 275 -13.83 9.83 -29.69
N ASP A 276 -12.86 10.73 -29.56
CA ASP A 276 -12.94 12.09 -30.09
C ASP A 276 -12.56 12.09 -31.58
N ILE A 277 -13.59 12.18 -32.43
CA ILE A 277 -13.48 12.13 -33.89
C ILE A 277 -12.63 13.30 -34.42
N TYR A 278 -12.70 14.47 -33.79
CA TYR A 278 -11.91 15.63 -34.22
C TYR A 278 -10.43 15.44 -33.93
N VAL A 279 -10.09 14.97 -32.72
CA VAL A 279 -8.71 14.64 -32.36
C VAL A 279 -8.18 13.51 -33.25
N TYR A 280 -8.99 12.49 -33.51
CA TYR A 280 -8.61 11.41 -34.43
C TYR A 280 -8.29 11.96 -35.83
N TYR A 281 -9.18 12.76 -36.41
CA TYR A 281 -8.97 13.40 -37.71
C TYR A 281 -7.70 14.26 -37.73
N LYS A 282 -7.54 15.14 -36.73
CA LYS A 282 -6.40 16.05 -36.62
C LYS A 282 -5.09 15.28 -36.54
N LEU A 283 -5.02 14.24 -35.69
CA LEU A 283 -3.83 13.41 -35.56
C LEU A 283 -3.53 12.62 -36.85
N ALA A 284 -4.55 12.13 -37.56
CA ALA A 284 -4.35 11.47 -38.85
C ALA A 284 -3.80 12.44 -39.90
N TYR A 285 -4.36 13.65 -39.99
CA TYR A 285 -3.91 14.70 -40.90
C TYR A 285 -2.46 15.14 -40.59
N ASP A 286 -2.18 15.43 -39.31
CA ASP A 286 -0.88 15.87 -38.82
C ASP A 286 0.24 14.84 -39.06
N ASN A 287 -0.10 13.55 -39.13
CA ASN A 287 0.83 12.46 -39.43
C ASN A 287 0.77 12.00 -40.90
N GLN A 288 0.08 12.75 -41.77
CA GLN A 288 -0.02 12.48 -43.21
C GLN A 288 -0.68 11.13 -43.56
N PHE A 289 -1.59 10.64 -42.71
CA PHE A 289 -2.37 9.42 -42.94
C PHE A 289 -3.59 9.73 -43.81
N TYR A 290 -3.36 10.16 -45.05
CA TYR A 290 -4.41 10.62 -45.96
C TYR A 290 -5.47 9.56 -46.28
N ASP A 291 -5.10 8.27 -46.24
CA ASP A 291 -6.03 7.15 -46.34
C ASP A 291 -7.06 7.16 -45.19
N VAL A 292 -6.61 7.42 -43.96
CA VAL A 292 -7.46 7.52 -42.78
C VAL A 292 -8.30 8.80 -42.81
N VAL A 293 -7.69 9.93 -43.18
CA VAL A 293 -8.38 11.22 -43.34
C VAL A 293 -9.54 11.09 -44.34
N ASN A 294 -9.29 10.50 -45.51
CA ASN A 294 -10.30 10.30 -46.53
C ASN A 294 -11.38 9.32 -46.07
N MET A 295 -11.04 8.30 -45.28
CA MET A 295 -12.02 7.39 -44.71
C MET A 295 -12.97 8.14 -43.76
N LEU A 296 -12.45 8.99 -42.89
CA LEU A 296 -13.25 9.78 -41.93
C LEU A 296 -14.14 10.83 -42.60
N LEU A 297 -13.67 11.48 -43.66
CA LEU A 297 -14.47 12.49 -44.37
C LEU A 297 -15.59 11.88 -45.22
N ASN A 298 -15.38 10.68 -45.75
CA ASN A 298 -16.36 10.01 -46.62
C ASN A 298 -17.37 9.15 -45.85
N ASP A 299 -17.12 8.87 -44.57
CA ASP A 299 -18.07 8.17 -43.72
C ASP A 299 -19.23 9.11 -43.33
N ALA A 300 -20.46 8.62 -43.47
CA ALA A 300 -21.65 9.45 -43.38
C ALA A 300 -21.86 10.08 -41.99
N GLN A 301 -21.43 9.40 -40.92
CA GLN A 301 -21.62 9.87 -39.55
C GLN A 301 -20.47 10.79 -39.12
N THR A 302 -19.23 10.36 -39.34
CA THR A 302 -18.05 11.12 -38.95
C THR A 302 -17.82 12.34 -39.84
N GLY A 303 -18.09 12.24 -41.15
CA GLY A 303 -17.94 13.33 -42.11
C GLY A 303 -18.87 14.52 -41.85
N CYS A 304 -20.15 14.27 -41.51
CA CYS A 304 -21.08 15.36 -41.14
C CYS A 304 -20.58 16.12 -39.89
N CYS A 305 -20.18 15.38 -38.85
CA CYS A 305 -19.64 15.94 -37.61
C CYS A 305 -18.37 16.78 -37.87
N LEU A 306 -17.45 16.26 -38.68
CA LEU A 306 -16.21 16.95 -39.02
C LEU A 306 -16.46 18.22 -39.84
N ASN A 307 -17.38 18.19 -40.81
CA ASN A 307 -17.72 19.38 -41.59
C ASN A 307 -18.27 20.51 -40.71
N ASP A 308 -19.11 20.19 -39.73
CA ASP A 308 -19.65 21.17 -38.78
C ASP A 308 -18.55 21.74 -37.85
N LEU A 309 -17.59 20.90 -37.45
CA LEU A 309 -16.48 21.30 -36.57
C LEU A 309 -15.37 22.08 -37.31
N LEU A 310 -15.16 21.82 -38.60
CA LEU A 310 -14.16 22.49 -39.43
C LEU A 310 -14.67 23.80 -40.06
N ALA A 311 -15.99 23.98 -40.14
CA ALA A 311 -16.62 25.20 -40.65
C ALA A 311 -16.70 26.34 -39.61
N ASN A 312 -16.41 26.05 -38.33
CA ASN A 312 -16.34 27.00 -37.22
C ASN A 312 -14.88 27.32 -36.85
#